data_AF-A0A7B3U676-F1
#
_entry.id   AF-A0A7B3U676-F1
#
_cell.length_a   1.000
_cell.length_b   1.000
_cell.length_c   1.000
_cell.angle_alpha   90.00
_cell.angle_beta   90.00
_cell.angle_gamma   90.00
#
_symmetry.space_group_name_H-M   'P 1'
#
loop_
_entity.id
_entity.type
_entity.pdbx_description
1 polymer ?
#
loop_
_entity_poly.entity_id
_entity_poly.type
_entity_poly.pdbx_seq_one_letter_code
_entity_poly.pdbx_strand_id
1 'polypeptide(L)'
;PISNLHDMSSSHSKTLGYKRLTKSNPISCQILLYKSRSKGRKNQRSTRTHCHHPSPKIYSASAKEPWVLATNLPVEIRTPKQLVNIYSKRMQIEETFRDLKSPAYGLGLRHSRTSSSERFDIM
;
A
#
# COMPACT_ATOMS: atom_id res chain seq x y z
N PRO A 1 -13.07 18.93 -1.73
CA PRO A 1 -13.13 17.50 -1.36
C PRO A 1 -11.89 16.77 -1.90
N ILE A 2 -11.49 15.63 -1.33
CA ILE A 2 -10.28 14.87 -1.75
C ILE A 2 -10.38 14.42 -3.22
N SER A 3 -11.61 14.20 -3.70
CA SER A 3 -11.91 13.90 -5.12
C SER A 3 -11.29 14.90 -6.09
N ASN A 4 -11.30 16.20 -5.80
CA ASN A 4 -10.73 17.23 -6.69
C ASN A 4 -9.20 17.10 -6.80
N LEU A 5 -8.53 16.51 -5.81
CA LEU A 5 -7.09 16.24 -5.88
C LEU A 5 -6.78 15.08 -6.81
N HIS A 6 -7.74 14.17 -7.03
CA HIS A 6 -7.54 13.02 -7.90
C HIS A 6 -7.45 13.45 -9.37
N ASP A 7 -8.16 14.50 -9.77
CA ASP A 7 -8.10 15.05 -11.12
C ASP A 7 -6.76 15.72 -11.43
N MET A 8 -6.13 16.34 -10.43
CA MET A 8 -4.83 17.00 -10.54
C MET A 8 -3.64 16.02 -10.50
N SER A 9 -3.90 14.73 -10.26
CA SER A 9 -2.88 13.72 -10.03
C SER A 9 -2.15 13.33 -11.30
N SER A 10 -0.84 13.10 -11.18
CA SER A 10 0.03 12.74 -12.29
C SER A 10 0.97 11.61 -11.88
N SER A 11 1.61 10.98 -12.87
CA SER A 11 2.67 10.00 -12.65
C SER A 11 3.96 10.62 -12.10
N HIS A 12 4.06 11.95 -12.09
CA HIS A 12 5.10 12.65 -11.35
C HIS A 12 4.60 12.97 -9.95
N SER A 13 5.42 12.65 -8.94
CA SER A 13 5.15 12.97 -7.55
C SER A 13 5.11 14.48 -7.36
N LYS A 14 3.97 15.02 -6.95
CA LYS A 14 3.79 16.45 -6.64
C LYS A 14 3.65 16.63 -5.13
N THR A 15 4.21 17.71 -4.61
CA THR A 15 4.00 18.13 -3.23
C THR A 15 2.92 19.20 -3.18
N LEU A 16 1.93 19.02 -2.31
CA LEU A 16 0.84 19.98 -2.05
C LEU A 16 1.15 20.93 -0.88
N GLY A 17 2.37 20.87 -0.37
CA GLY A 17 2.86 21.67 0.76
C GLY A 17 2.53 21.04 2.12
N TYR A 18 2.87 21.79 3.18
CA TYR A 18 2.51 21.44 4.55
C TYR A 18 1.04 21.76 4.81
N LYS A 19 0.31 20.81 5.38
CA LYS A 19 -1.09 20.96 5.79
C LYS A 19 -1.29 20.38 7.18
N ARG A 20 -2.37 20.83 7.84
CA ARG A 20 -2.81 20.30 9.13
C ARG A 20 -3.81 19.18 8.86
N LEU A 21 -3.53 17.96 9.34
CA LEU A 21 -4.41 16.81 9.11
C LEU A 21 -5.66 16.79 9.99
N THR A 22 -5.51 17.23 11.24
CA THR A 22 -6.45 16.99 12.33
C THR A 22 -7.02 18.31 12.86
N LYS A 23 -8.31 18.31 13.23
CA LYS A 23 -9.00 19.52 13.72
C LYS A 23 -8.63 19.88 15.16
N SER A 24 -8.56 18.90 16.06
CA SER A 24 -8.33 19.11 17.50
C SER A 24 -6.85 19.16 17.90
N ASN A 25 -6.06 18.17 17.45
CA ASN A 25 -4.60 18.09 17.70
C ASN A 25 -3.84 18.18 16.39
N PRO A 26 -3.67 19.39 15.83
CA PRO A 26 -3.24 19.63 14.47
C PRO A 26 -1.79 19.19 14.25
N ILE A 27 -1.63 18.12 13.46
CA ILE A 27 -0.31 17.65 13.05
C ILE A 27 0.05 18.32 11.73
N SER A 28 1.11 19.12 11.74
CA SER A 28 1.70 19.69 10.52
C SER A 28 2.48 18.61 9.79
N CYS A 29 2.10 18.35 8.54
CA CYS A 29 2.76 17.34 7.74
C CYS A 29 2.67 17.69 6.26
N GLN A 30 3.65 17.23 5.51
CA GLN A 30 3.71 17.43 4.08
C GLN A 30 2.76 16.47 3.39
N ILE A 31 1.96 17.00 2.46
CA ILE A 31 1.06 16.19 1.64
C ILE A 31 1.66 16.01 0.25
N LEU A 32 1.65 14.77 -0.23
CA LEU A 32 2.13 14.38 -1.55
C LEU A 32 1.00 13.73 -2.34
N LEU A 33 1.00 13.98 -3.64
CA LEU A 33 0.07 13.44 -4.60
C LEU A 33 0.82 12.67 -5.68
N TYR A 34 0.42 11.42 -5.91
CA TYR A 34 1.03 10.55 -6.90
C TYR A 34 0.00 9.61 -7.53
N LYS A 35 0.02 9.44 -8.84
CA LYS A 35 -0.79 8.45 -9.54
C LYS A 35 0.09 7.52 -10.37
N SER A 36 0.12 6.24 -10.01
CA SER A 36 0.91 5.28 -10.79
C SER A 36 0.39 5.17 -12.23
N ARG A 37 1.31 4.94 -13.18
CA ARG A 37 0.92 4.65 -14.56
C ARG A 37 0.21 3.30 -14.62
N SER A 38 -0.79 3.20 -15.48
CA SER A 38 -1.47 1.92 -15.73
C SER A 38 -0.46 0.89 -16.23
N LYS A 39 -0.40 -0.27 -15.56
CA LYS A 39 0.47 -1.40 -15.95
C LYS A 39 -0.21 -2.38 -16.90
N GLY A 40 -1.43 -2.09 -17.37
CA GLY A 40 -2.15 -2.96 -18.32
C GLY A 40 -2.56 -4.34 -17.79
N ARG A 41 -2.52 -4.56 -16.46
CA ARG A 41 -2.83 -5.85 -15.85
C ARG A 41 -4.28 -6.26 -16.13
N LYS A 42 -4.46 -7.49 -16.59
CA LYS A 42 -5.76 -8.14 -16.78
C LYS A 42 -5.96 -9.22 -15.72
N ASN A 43 -7.19 -9.37 -15.25
CA ASN A 43 -7.54 -10.45 -14.33
C ASN A 43 -7.54 -11.78 -15.11
N GLN A 44 -6.69 -12.73 -14.70
CA GLN A 44 -6.54 -14.05 -15.34
C GLN A 44 -7.35 -15.15 -14.64
N ARG A 45 -8.34 -14.78 -13.82
CA ARG A 45 -9.17 -15.77 -13.11
C ARG A 45 -10.00 -16.59 -14.11
N SER A 46 -9.93 -17.91 -13.96
CA SER A 46 -10.78 -18.84 -14.71
C SER A 46 -12.27 -18.55 -14.49
N THR A 47 -13.05 -18.60 -15.56
CA THR A 47 -14.52 -18.46 -15.54
C THR A 47 -15.22 -19.71 -15.00
N ARG A 48 -14.50 -20.81 -14.76
CA ARG A 48 -15.09 -22.10 -14.34
C ARG A 48 -15.46 -22.20 -12.86
N THR A 49 -14.95 -21.33 -11.98
CA THR A 49 -15.14 -21.47 -10.53
C THR A 49 -15.50 -20.12 -9.90
N HIS A 50 -16.68 -20.02 -9.26
CA HIS A 50 -17.17 -18.87 -8.46
C HIS A 50 -16.53 -17.52 -8.80
N CYS A 51 -16.58 -17.14 -10.08
CA CYS A 51 -15.86 -15.99 -10.63
C CYS A 51 -16.58 -14.65 -10.38
N HIS A 52 -17.75 -14.68 -9.73
CA HIS A 52 -18.61 -13.52 -9.48
C HIS A 52 -18.28 -12.74 -8.20
N HIS A 53 -17.29 -13.17 -7.40
CA HIS A 53 -16.95 -12.41 -6.19
C HIS A 53 -16.46 -11.00 -6.58
N PRO A 54 -17.03 -9.90 -6.03
CA PRO A 54 -16.67 -8.52 -6.41
C PRO A 54 -15.24 -8.10 -6.04
N SER A 55 -14.55 -8.85 -5.18
CA SER A 55 -13.25 -8.46 -4.62
C SER A 55 -12.18 -8.12 -5.67
N PRO A 56 -12.00 -8.85 -6.80
CA PRO A 56 -11.00 -8.49 -7.80
C PRO A 56 -11.26 -7.13 -8.45
N LYS A 57 -12.54 -6.78 -8.65
CA LYS A 57 -12.93 -5.49 -9.21
C LYS A 57 -12.60 -4.35 -8.24
N ILE A 58 -12.90 -4.54 -6.96
CA ILE A 58 -12.59 -3.57 -5.89
C ILE A 58 -11.07 -3.38 -5.77
N TYR A 59 -10.29 -4.46 -5.68
CA TYR A 59 -8.84 -4.38 -5.58
C TYR A 59 -8.20 -3.74 -6.82
N SER A 60 -8.70 -4.06 -8.02
CA SER A 60 -8.22 -3.46 -9.26
C SER A 60 -8.52 -1.96 -9.32
N ALA A 61 -9.70 -1.53 -8.87
CA ALA A 61 -10.07 -0.12 -8.81
C ALA A 61 -9.17 0.61 -7.81
N SER A 62 -9.06 0.13 -6.57
CA SER A 62 -8.23 0.75 -5.53
C SER A 62 -6.74 0.81 -5.90
N ALA A 63 -6.22 -0.18 -6.61
CA ALA A 63 -4.84 -0.17 -7.09
C ALA A 63 -4.55 0.94 -8.14
N LYS A 64 -5.58 1.44 -8.83
CA LYS A 64 -5.47 2.52 -9.84
C LYS A 64 -5.72 3.91 -9.26
N GLU A 65 -6.21 3.99 -8.03
CA GLU A 65 -6.48 5.26 -7.36
C GLU A 65 -5.17 6.02 -7.09
N PRO A 66 -5.18 7.35 -7.24
CA PRO A 66 -4.05 8.17 -6.87
C PRO A 66 -3.82 8.09 -5.35
N TRP A 67 -2.56 8.13 -4.96
CA TRP A 67 -2.15 8.17 -3.57
C TRP A 67 -2.03 9.61 -3.10
N VAL A 68 -2.72 9.90 -1.99
CA VAL A 68 -2.50 11.10 -1.18
C VAL A 68 -1.73 10.64 0.06
N LEU A 69 -0.45 10.98 0.12
CA LEU A 69 0.43 10.57 1.22
C LEU A 69 0.66 11.75 2.14
N ALA A 70 0.51 11.53 3.44
CA ALA A 70 0.91 12.48 4.46
C ALA A 70 2.18 11.99 5.14
N THR A 71 3.16 12.85 5.29
CA THR A 71 4.46 12.52 5.90
C THR A 71 4.92 13.60 6.85
N ASN A 72 5.54 13.21 7.96
CA ASN A 72 6.26 14.14 8.84
C ASN A 72 7.71 14.37 8.37
N LEU A 73 8.17 13.63 7.36
CA LEU A 73 9.54 13.71 6.87
C LEU A 73 9.71 15.03 6.11
N PRO A 74 10.74 15.83 6.44
CA PRO A 74 10.99 17.09 5.75
C PRO A 74 11.45 16.85 4.31
N VAL A 75 11.09 17.79 3.43
CA VAL A 75 11.44 17.80 1.99
C VAL A 75 12.95 17.66 1.77
N GLU A 76 13.75 18.23 2.67
CA GLU A 76 15.22 18.27 2.62
C GLU A 76 15.83 16.88 2.76
N ILE A 77 15.22 15.99 3.57
CA ILE A 77 15.76 14.65 3.83
C ILE A 77 15.32 13.66 2.77
N ARG A 78 14.07 13.77 2.28
CA ARG A 78 13.52 12.83 1.29
C ARG A 78 12.75 13.54 0.19
N THR A 79 13.15 13.24 -1.04
CA THR A 79 12.44 13.70 -2.22
C THR A 79 11.05 13.04 -2.31
N PRO A 80 10.07 13.71 -2.95
CA PRO A 80 8.74 13.14 -3.21
C PRO A 80 8.78 11.76 -3.90
N LYS A 81 9.72 11.55 -4.81
CA LYS A 81 9.92 10.27 -5.51
C LYS A 81 10.37 9.15 -4.54
N GLN A 82 11.28 9.45 -3.62
CA GLN A 82 11.72 8.48 -2.62
C GLN A 82 10.58 8.11 -1.67
N LEU A 83 9.76 9.07 -1.25
CA LEU A 83 8.60 8.82 -0.40
C LEU A 83 7.59 7.89 -1.09
N VAL A 84 7.28 8.15 -2.36
CA VAL A 84 6.44 7.26 -3.18
C VAL A 84 7.05 5.86 -3.27
N ASN A 85 8.38 5.75 -3.47
CA ASN A 85 9.05 4.46 -3.52
C ASN A 85 8.97 3.69 -2.19
N ILE A 86 9.13 4.37 -1.05
CA ILE A 86 8.97 3.74 0.27
C ILE A 86 7.55 3.23 0.42
N TYR A 87 6.56 4.08 0.17
CA TYR A 87 5.16 3.70 0.30
C TYR A 87 4.73 2.61 -0.70
N SER A 88 5.37 2.55 -1.87
CA SER A 88 5.11 1.51 -2.88
C SER A 88 5.40 0.10 -2.36
N LYS A 89 6.28 -0.03 -1.36
CA LYS A 89 6.62 -1.31 -0.72
C LYS A 89 5.53 -1.82 0.23
N ARG A 90 4.46 -1.07 0.50
CA ARG A 90 3.37 -1.49 1.41
C ARG A 90 2.78 -2.86 1.05
N MET A 91 2.74 -3.19 -0.23
CA MET A 91 2.20 -4.46 -0.73
C MET A 91 3.12 -5.65 -0.40
N GLN A 92 4.43 -5.43 -0.27
CA GLN A 92 5.37 -6.48 0.13
C GLN A 92 5.06 -6.99 1.53
N ILE A 93 4.63 -6.10 2.44
CA ILE A 93 4.26 -6.47 3.81
C ILE A 93 3.07 -7.45 3.79
N GLU A 94 2.08 -7.21 2.92
CA GLU A 94 0.93 -8.12 2.78
C GLU A 94 1.33 -9.48 2.18
N GLU A 95 2.28 -9.51 1.24
CA GLU A 95 2.87 -10.74 0.71
C GLU A 95 3.58 -11.53 1.81
N THR A 96 4.44 -10.88 2.60
CA THR A 96 5.13 -11.51 3.72
C THR A 96 4.13 -12.10 4.72
N PHE A 97 3.03 -11.41 5.03
CA PHE A 97 1.99 -11.98 5.89
C PHE A 97 1.27 -13.19 5.30
N ARG A 98 1.14 -13.28 3.97
CA ARG A 98 0.58 -14.47 3.32
C ARG A 98 1.57 -15.64 3.41
N ASP A 99 2.84 -15.40 3.15
CA ASP A 99 3.88 -16.44 3.18
C ASP A 99 4.09 -16.97 4.60
N LEU A 100 4.07 -16.11 5.62
CA LEU A 100 4.12 -16.53 7.02
C LEU A 100 2.97 -17.49 7.41
N LYS A 101 1.80 -17.34 6.78
CA LYS A 101 0.60 -18.14 7.07
C LYS A 101 0.47 -19.36 6.16
N SER A 102 1.09 -19.34 4.97
CA SER A 102 0.95 -20.37 3.95
C SER A 102 1.71 -21.64 4.35
N PRO A 103 1.02 -22.79 4.51
CA PRO A 103 1.70 -24.03 4.88
C PRO A 103 2.43 -24.69 3.71
N ALA A 104 1.90 -24.51 2.49
CA ALA A 104 2.39 -25.21 1.30
C ALA A 104 3.49 -24.44 0.55
N TYR A 105 3.47 -23.10 0.63
CA TYR A 105 4.33 -22.23 -0.18
C TYR A 105 5.09 -21.19 0.64
N GLY A 106 5.01 -21.26 1.97
CA GLY A 106 5.66 -20.31 2.86
C GLY A 106 6.12 -20.97 4.15
N LEU A 107 6.32 -20.18 5.20
CA LEU A 107 6.90 -20.65 6.47
C LEU A 107 5.92 -21.45 7.32
N GLY A 108 4.62 -21.43 6.98
CA GLY A 108 3.62 -22.27 7.63
C GLY A 108 3.56 -22.11 9.14
N LEU A 109 3.93 -20.95 9.69
CA LEU A 109 4.22 -20.77 11.13
C LEU A 109 3.05 -21.17 12.04
N ARG A 110 1.82 -21.15 11.53
CA ARG A 110 0.63 -21.67 12.24
C ARG A 110 0.75 -23.15 12.64
N HIS A 111 1.55 -23.94 11.92
CA HIS A 111 1.76 -25.37 12.17
C HIS A 111 2.90 -25.64 13.16
N SER A 112 3.76 -24.65 13.44
CA SER A 112 4.88 -24.79 14.37
C SER A 112 4.42 -25.09 15.81
N ARG A 113 3.17 -24.73 16.17
CA ARG A 113 2.54 -24.90 17.52
C ARG A 113 3.38 -24.38 18.70
N THR A 114 4.46 -23.67 18.41
CA THR A 114 5.37 -23.07 19.37
C THR A 114 4.77 -21.77 19.88
N SER A 115 4.88 -21.54 21.19
CA SER A 115 4.49 -20.30 21.86
C SER A 115 5.69 -19.49 22.39
N SER A 116 6.91 -20.02 22.24
CA SER A 116 8.16 -19.37 22.66
C SER A 116 8.72 -18.54 21.50
N SER A 117 8.99 -17.25 21.76
CA SER A 117 9.60 -16.34 20.80
C SER A 117 11.00 -16.79 20.38
N GLU A 118 11.80 -17.27 21.34
CA GLU A 118 13.18 -17.74 21.10
C GLU A 118 13.23 -18.90 20.10
N ARG A 119 12.23 -19.79 20.13
CA ARG A 119 12.13 -20.89 19.17
C ARG A 119 11.66 -20.44 17.78
N PHE A 120 10.95 -19.32 17.66
CA PHE A 120 10.59 -18.75 16.37
C PHE A 120 11.79 -18.06 15.69
N ASP A 121 12.69 -17.47 16.46
CA ASP A 121 13.87 -16.77 15.92
C ASP A 121 14.93 -17.71 15.30
N ILE A 122 14.86 -19.02 15.61
CA ILE A 122 15.78 -20.05 15.09
C ILE A 122 15.25 -20.73 13.80
N MET A 123 13.96 -20.57 13.48
CA MET A 123 13.33 -21.13 12.27
C MET A 123 13.63 -20.31 11.02
#